data_AF-A0A1B7UIS8-F1
#
_entry.id   AF-A0A1B7UIS8-F1
#
_cell.length_a   1.000
_cell.length_b   1.000
_cell.length_c   1.000
_cell.angle_alpha   90.00
_cell.angle_beta   90.00
_cell.angle_gamma   90.00
#
_symmetry.space_group_name_H-M   'P 1'
#
loop_
_entity.id
_entity.type
_entity.pdbx_description
1 polymer ?
#
loop_
_entity_poly.entity_id
_entity_poly.type
_entity_poly.pdbx_seq_one_letter_code
_entity_poly.pdbx_strand_id
1 'polypeptide(L)'
;MMKNAKLAWFAVVELINDLSKKLTKTYTMIFKGGVILVGLALAMLSTHIPQILDYELKAKETEFEFQVLTGQAISTVNCEQIKNHQKLCLLAKYQASTIKQSTGLFLMFYKFFLWAGCGLIGAAIWGFMLDVIFNEEHQTTVPPIDK
;
A
#
# COMPACT_ATOMS: atom_id res chain seq x y z
N MET A 1 3.41 -37.49 46.08
CA MET A 1 4.24 -36.60 45.21
C MET A 1 3.61 -36.29 43.83
N MET A 2 2.64 -37.05 43.30
CA MET A 2 2.07 -36.82 41.95
C MET A 2 1.15 -35.59 41.77
N LYS A 3 0.60 -35.00 42.85
CA LYS A 3 -0.31 -33.83 42.74
C LYS A 3 0.38 -32.56 42.26
N ASN A 4 1.64 -32.35 42.64
CA ASN A 4 2.39 -31.13 42.32
C ASN A 4 2.82 -31.09 40.84
N ALA A 5 3.11 -32.26 40.26
CA ALA A 5 3.45 -32.39 38.84
C ALA A 5 2.26 -32.09 37.91
N LYS A 6 1.04 -32.51 38.30
CA LYS A 6 -0.19 -32.16 37.54
C LYS A 6 -0.48 -30.67 37.56
N LEU A 7 -0.34 -30.01 38.71
CA LEU A 7 -0.55 -28.56 38.84
C LEU A 7 0.47 -27.74 38.02
N ALA A 8 1.74 -28.17 38.03
CA ALA A 8 2.77 -27.54 37.20
C ALA A 8 2.48 -27.71 35.70
N TRP A 9 2.01 -28.88 35.28
CA TRP A 9 1.63 -29.13 33.89
C TRP A 9 0.47 -28.24 33.43
N PHE A 10 -0.59 -28.11 34.23
CA PHE A 10 -1.71 -27.21 33.90
C PHE A 10 -1.28 -25.75 33.78
N ALA A 11 -0.42 -25.27 34.69
CA ALA A 11 0.10 -23.90 34.62
C ALA A 11 0.92 -23.65 33.35
N VAL A 12 1.73 -24.62 32.92
CA VAL A 12 2.51 -24.54 31.67
C VAL A 12 1.58 -24.51 30.44
N VAL A 13 0.57 -25.39 30.40
CA VAL A 13 -0.41 -25.44 29.30
C VAL A 13 -1.23 -24.14 29.22
N GLU A 14 -1.59 -23.56 30.36
CA GLU A 14 -2.33 -22.31 30.43
C GLU A 14 -1.48 -21.12 30.00
N LEU A 15 -0.20 -21.11 30.36
CA LEU A 15 0.78 -20.11 29.93
C LEU A 15 1.03 -20.16 28.42
N ILE A 16 1.15 -21.38 27.85
CA ILE A 16 1.30 -21.60 26.41
C ILE A 16 0.05 -21.13 25.65
N ASN A 17 -1.15 -21.44 26.16
CA ASN A 17 -2.40 -20.98 25.57
C ASN A 17 -2.55 -19.45 25.60
N ASP A 18 -2.12 -18.78 26.68
CA ASP A 18 -2.14 -17.31 26.76
C ASP A 18 -1.12 -16.67 25.81
N LEU A 19 0.07 -17.27 25.68
CA LEU A 19 1.11 -16.84 24.75
C LEU A 19 0.65 -16.98 23.30
N SER A 20 0.08 -18.13 22.94
CA SER A 20 -0.47 -18.40 21.61
C SER A 20 -1.57 -17.40 21.26
N LYS A 21 -2.55 -17.18 22.17
CA LYS A 21 -3.61 -16.19 21.97
C LYS A 21 -3.09 -14.76 21.76
N LYS A 22 -2.00 -14.37 22.45
CA LYS A 22 -1.37 -13.05 22.25
C LYS A 22 -0.64 -12.96 20.90
N LEU A 23 0.05 -14.02 20.48
CA LEU A 23 0.67 -14.08 19.16
C LEU A 23 -0.38 -14.00 18.05
N THR A 24 -1.44 -14.80 18.10
CA THR A 24 -2.49 -14.80 17.06
C THR A 24 -3.19 -13.44 16.98
N LYS A 25 -3.44 -12.79 18.12
CA LYS A 25 -4.01 -11.42 18.16
C LYS A 25 -3.09 -10.40 17.51
N THR A 26 -1.77 -10.51 17.74
CA THR A 26 -0.77 -9.61 17.17
C THR A 26 -0.67 -9.76 15.65
N TYR A 27 -0.58 -10.99 15.14
CA TYR A 27 -0.56 -11.24 13.69
C TYR A 27 -1.87 -10.83 13.01
N THR A 28 -3.01 -11.06 13.65
CA THR A 28 -4.31 -10.60 13.15
C THR A 28 -4.38 -9.08 13.06
N MET A 29 -3.80 -8.38 14.03
CA MET A 29 -3.75 -6.91 14.05
C MET A 29 -2.85 -6.36 12.93
N ILE A 30 -1.67 -6.96 12.74
CA ILE A 30 -0.73 -6.61 11.66
C ILE A 30 -1.38 -6.86 10.28
N PHE A 31 -2.04 -8.00 10.11
CA PHE A 31 -2.75 -8.35 8.88
C PHE A 31 -3.87 -7.34 8.59
N LYS A 32 -4.71 -7.02 9.58
CA LYS A 32 -5.76 -6.01 9.43
C LYS A 32 -5.20 -4.63 9.08
N GLY A 33 -4.09 -4.23 9.72
CA GLY A 33 -3.38 -3.00 9.39
C GLY A 33 -2.92 -2.97 7.94
N GLY A 34 -2.33 -4.07 7.46
CA GLY A 34 -1.93 -4.23 6.06
C GLY A 34 -3.10 -4.15 5.08
N VAL A 35 -4.22 -4.83 5.37
CA VAL A 35 -5.45 -4.77 4.53
C VAL A 35 -6.01 -3.35 4.48
N ILE A 36 -6.03 -2.63 5.60
CA ILE A 36 -6.47 -1.23 5.64
C ILE A 36 -5.57 -0.36 4.75
N LEU A 37 -4.25 -0.51 4.86
CA LEU A 37 -3.28 0.24 4.04
C LEU A 37 -3.46 0.00 2.54
N VAL A 38 -3.66 -1.26 2.14
CA VAL A 38 -3.96 -1.61 0.73
C VAL A 38 -5.30 -1.03 0.29
N GLY A 39 -6.34 -1.12 1.13
CA GLY A 39 -7.64 -0.52 0.85
C GLY A 39 -7.57 1.00 0.69
N LEU A 40 -6.75 1.67 1.50
CA LEU A 40 -6.53 3.12 1.42
C LEU A 40 -5.79 3.50 0.14
N ALA A 41 -4.80 2.70 -0.30
CA ALA A 41 -4.15 2.87 -1.58
C ALA A 41 -5.12 2.73 -2.77
N LEU A 42 -6.02 1.74 -2.72
CA LEU A 42 -7.06 1.53 -3.74
C LEU A 42 -8.09 2.68 -3.75
N ALA A 43 -8.50 3.16 -2.59
CA ALA A 43 -9.43 4.28 -2.46
C ALA A 43 -8.83 5.60 -2.99
N MET A 44 -7.54 5.85 -2.73
CA MET A 44 -6.82 6.96 -3.35
C MET A 44 -6.83 6.85 -4.88
N LEU A 45 -6.59 5.65 -5.42
CA LEU A 45 -6.63 5.41 -6.86
C LEU A 45 -8.01 5.70 -7.46
N SER A 46 -9.07 5.20 -6.83
CA SER A 46 -10.45 5.39 -7.25
C SER A 46 -10.87 6.87 -7.29
N THR A 47 -10.40 7.67 -6.35
CA THR A 47 -10.80 9.08 -6.24
C THR A 47 -9.96 10.00 -7.12
N HIS A 48 -8.66 9.72 -7.30
CA HIS A 48 -7.76 10.60 -8.06
C HIS A 48 -7.69 10.28 -9.56
N ILE A 49 -7.89 9.04 -10.00
CA ILE A 49 -7.91 8.70 -11.44
C ILE A 49 -8.86 9.59 -12.26
N PRO A 50 -10.14 9.74 -11.92
CA PRO A 50 -11.05 10.54 -12.75
C PRO A 50 -10.61 12.01 -12.82
N GLN A 51 -10.12 12.57 -11.72
CA GLN A 51 -9.62 13.94 -11.68
C GLN A 51 -8.38 14.11 -12.55
N ILE A 52 -7.40 13.20 -12.45
CA ILE A 52 -6.18 13.23 -13.27
C ILE A 52 -6.54 13.14 -14.75
N LEU A 53 -7.51 12.29 -15.11
CA LEU A 53 -7.96 12.13 -16.48
C LEU A 53 -8.61 13.41 -17.03
N ASP A 54 -9.45 14.08 -16.23
CA ASP A 54 -10.04 15.37 -16.59
C ASP A 54 -8.97 16.47 -16.76
N TYR A 55 -7.94 16.48 -15.91
CA TYR A 55 -6.82 17.42 -16.02
C TYR A 55 -5.95 17.13 -17.25
N GLU A 56 -5.68 15.86 -17.56
CA GLU A 56 -4.95 15.48 -18.78
C GLU A 56 -5.72 15.84 -20.04
N LEU A 57 -7.03 15.60 -20.07
CA LEU A 57 -7.89 15.97 -21.18
C LEU A 57 -7.86 17.49 -21.43
N LYS A 58 -8.04 18.30 -20.38
CA LYS A 58 -7.95 19.78 -20.49
C LYS A 58 -6.57 20.26 -20.91
N ALA A 59 -5.50 19.65 -20.38
CA ALA A 59 -4.14 20.01 -20.76
C ALA A 59 -3.88 19.67 -22.25
N LYS A 60 -4.36 18.52 -22.72
CA LYS A 60 -4.28 18.11 -24.13
C LYS A 60 -5.10 19.01 -25.04
N GLU A 61 -6.30 19.38 -24.63
CA GLU A 61 -7.16 20.32 -25.36
C GLU A 61 -6.47 21.67 -25.52
N THR A 62 -5.89 22.21 -24.44
CA THR A 62 -5.14 23.48 -24.47
C THR A 62 -3.86 23.38 -25.31
N GLU A 63 -3.20 22.22 -25.29
CA GLU A 63 -2.03 21.94 -26.15
C GLU A 63 -2.41 21.93 -27.64
N PHE A 64 -3.54 21.30 -27.98
CA PHE A 64 -4.08 21.29 -29.33
C PHE A 64 -4.52 22.68 -29.79
N GLU A 65 -5.24 23.43 -28.96
CA GLU A 65 -5.69 24.78 -29.29
C GLU A 65 -4.50 25.70 -29.64
N PHE A 66 -3.43 25.62 -28.85
CA PHE A 66 -2.19 26.35 -29.14
C PHE A 66 -1.52 25.88 -30.43
N GLN A 67 -1.43 24.57 -30.69
CA GLN A 67 -0.85 24.04 -31.92
C GLN A 67 -1.63 24.46 -33.16
N VAL A 68 -2.97 24.49 -33.09
CA VAL A 68 -3.81 24.96 -34.18
C VAL A 68 -3.60 26.45 -34.44
N LEU A 69 -3.46 27.27 -33.40
CA LEU A 69 -3.27 28.72 -33.53
C LEU A 69 -1.86 29.13 -33.99
N THR A 70 -0.83 28.38 -33.59
CA THR A 70 0.58 28.76 -33.82
C THR A 70 1.31 27.88 -34.82
N GLY A 71 0.77 26.72 -35.18
CA GLY A 71 1.41 25.71 -36.02
C GLY A 71 2.64 25.05 -35.39
N GLN A 72 2.90 25.29 -34.09
CA GLN A 72 4.11 24.85 -33.39
C GLN A 72 3.77 24.08 -32.11
N ALA A 73 4.57 23.06 -31.81
CA ALA A 73 4.42 22.27 -30.59
C ALA A 73 4.81 23.08 -29.34
N ILE A 74 4.00 23.02 -28.28
CA ILE A 74 4.27 23.74 -27.02
C ILE A 74 5.65 23.43 -26.42
N SER A 75 6.17 22.22 -26.65
CA SER A 75 7.45 21.77 -26.12
C SER A 75 8.66 22.50 -26.69
N THR A 76 8.55 23.10 -27.89
CA THR A 76 9.66 23.74 -28.59
C THR A 76 9.63 25.26 -28.54
N VAL A 77 8.56 25.83 -27.99
CA VAL A 77 8.28 27.27 -28.12
C VAL A 77 8.56 28.01 -26.81
N ASN A 78 9.29 29.12 -26.92
CA ASN A 78 9.54 30.01 -25.79
C ASN A 78 8.38 31.00 -25.67
N CYS A 79 7.52 30.82 -24.65
CA CYS A 79 6.28 31.57 -24.49
C CYS A 79 6.47 33.10 -24.44
N GLU A 80 7.66 33.58 -24.07
CA GLU A 80 8.01 35.00 -24.05
C GLU A 80 8.06 35.64 -25.45
N GLN A 81 8.23 34.84 -26.50
CA GLN A 81 8.34 35.34 -27.87
C GLN A 81 6.99 35.50 -28.58
N ILE A 82 5.88 34.98 -28.02
CA ILE A 82 4.55 35.03 -28.63
C ILE A 82 3.71 36.10 -27.93
N LYS A 83 3.68 37.32 -28.48
CA LYS A 83 2.90 38.44 -27.91
C LYS A 83 1.38 38.20 -27.90
N ASN A 84 0.82 37.55 -28.92
CA ASN A 84 -0.64 37.44 -29.06
C ASN A 84 -1.27 36.32 -28.22
N HIS A 85 -0.51 35.27 -27.85
CA HIS A 85 -1.02 34.08 -27.15
C HIS A 85 -0.14 33.66 -25.95
N GLN A 86 0.65 34.58 -25.39
CA GLN A 86 1.55 34.34 -24.25
C GLN A 86 0.84 33.68 -23.06
N LYS A 87 -0.36 34.16 -22.73
CA LYS A 87 -1.17 33.62 -21.62
C LYS A 87 -1.49 32.14 -21.82
N LEU A 88 -1.86 31.75 -23.04
CA LEU A 88 -2.27 30.39 -23.37
C LEU A 88 -1.08 29.43 -23.35
N CYS A 89 0.08 29.88 -23.85
CA CYS A 89 1.35 29.16 -23.77
C CYS A 89 1.82 28.93 -22.33
N LEU A 90 1.80 29.97 -21.49
CA LEU A 90 2.18 29.87 -20.07
C LEU A 90 1.23 28.96 -19.31
N LEU A 91 -0.07 29.03 -19.57
CA LEU A 91 -1.08 28.23 -18.90
C LEU A 91 -0.92 26.74 -19.25
N ALA A 92 -0.74 26.41 -20.51
CA ALA A 92 -0.48 25.04 -20.95
C ALA A 92 0.84 24.47 -20.37
N LYS A 93 1.90 25.28 -20.34
CA LYS A 93 3.19 24.87 -19.75
C LYS A 93 3.08 24.65 -18.23
N TYR A 94 2.31 25.50 -17.55
CA TYR A 94 2.04 25.37 -16.12
C TYR A 94 1.20 24.14 -15.81
N GLN A 95 0.13 23.88 -16.58
CA GLN A 95 -0.70 22.69 -16.44
C GLN A 95 0.12 21.41 -16.66
N ALA A 96 0.93 21.35 -17.72
CA ALA A 96 1.80 20.20 -17.98
C ALA A 96 2.81 19.93 -16.85
N SER A 97 3.40 20.98 -16.28
CA SER A 97 4.34 20.85 -15.15
C SER A 97 3.63 20.40 -13.87
N THR A 98 2.49 21.03 -13.54
CA THR A 98 1.75 20.78 -12.30
C THR A 98 1.15 19.38 -12.28
N ILE A 99 0.62 18.92 -13.42
CA ILE A 99 0.10 17.55 -13.56
C ILE A 99 1.23 16.54 -13.36
N LYS A 100 2.39 16.72 -14.01
CA LYS A 100 3.52 15.81 -13.83
C LYS A 100 3.99 15.72 -12.38
N GLN A 101 4.08 16.86 -11.69
CA GLN A 101 4.54 16.90 -10.30
C GLN A 101 3.51 16.30 -9.34
N SER A 102 2.23 16.65 -9.50
CA SER A 102 1.13 16.12 -8.69
C SER A 102 0.95 14.61 -8.89
N THR A 103 0.89 14.16 -10.15
CA THR A 103 0.79 12.73 -10.47
C THR A 103 2.02 11.97 -9.99
N GLY A 104 3.23 12.52 -10.09
CA GLY A 104 4.45 11.90 -9.57
C GLY A 104 4.40 11.70 -8.05
N LEU A 105 3.96 12.70 -7.30
CA LEU A 105 3.81 12.63 -5.84
C LEU A 105 2.74 11.60 -5.45
N PHE A 106 1.59 11.62 -6.13
CA PHE A 106 0.50 10.67 -5.92
C PHE A 106 0.97 9.23 -6.15
N LEU A 107 1.68 8.98 -7.25
CA LEU A 107 2.14 7.64 -7.63
C LEU A 107 3.22 7.14 -6.65
N MET A 108 4.03 8.04 -6.09
CA MET A 108 4.96 7.72 -4.99
C MET A 108 4.21 7.29 -3.73
N PHE A 109 3.21 8.05 -3.28
CA PHE A 109 2.39 7.68 -2.11
C PHE A 109 1.64 6.37 -2.32
N TYR A 110 0.99 6.20 -3.48
CA TYR A 110 0.30 4.97 -3.84
C TYR A 110 1.23 3.75 -3.76
N LYS A 111 2.42 3.85 -4.36
CA LYS A 111 3.44 2.79 -4.31
C LYS A 111 3.88 2.50 -2.87
N PHE A 112 4.11 3.54 -2.07
CA PHE A 112 4.50 3.37 -0.67
C PHE A 112 3.43 2.63 0.14
N PHE A 113 2.16 3.06 0.08
CA PHE A 113 1.07 2.43 0.82
C PHE A 113 0.81 0.99 0.36
N LEU A 114 0.88 0.74 -0.95
CA LEU A 114 0.70 -0.60 -1.49
C LEU A 114 1.84 -1.54 -1.07
N TRP A 115 3.09 -1.07 -1.16
CA TRP A 115 4.25 -1.89 -0.80
C TRP A 115 4.31 -2.16 0.71
N ALA A 116 4.06 -1.14 1.53
CA ALA A 116 3.97 -1.29 2.99
C ALA A 116 2.81 -2.21 3.40
N GLY A 117 1.64 -2.05 2.78
CA GLY A 117 0.47 -2.88 3.04
C GLY A 117 0.68 -4.35 2.66
N CYS A 118 1.19 -4.61 1.45
CA CYS A 118 1.55 -5.96 1.01
C CYS A 118 2.68 -6.56 1.87
N GLY A 119 3.65 -5.76 2.28
CA GLY A 119 4.73 -6.20 3.18
C GLY A 119 4.22 -6.64 4.54
N LEU A 120 3.30 -5.87 5.15
CA LEU A 120 2.67 -6.23 6.43
C LEU A 120 1.83 -7.51 6.32
N ILE A 121 1.06 -7.65 5.23
CA ILE A 121 0.29 -8.87 4.98
C ILE A 121 1.22 -10.07 4.80
N GLY A 122 2.26 -9.94 3.98
CA GLY A 122 3.25 -11.00 3.75
C GLY A 122 3.96 -11.41 5.03
N ALA A 123 4.40 -10.45 5.84
CA ALA A 123 5.03 -10.71 7.14
C ALA A 123 4.08 -11.40 8.12
N ALA A 124 2.79 -11.03 8.15
CA ALA A 124 1.80 -11.68 8.99
C ALA A 124 1.53 -13.13 8.56
N ILE A 125 1.43 -13.40 7.26
CA ILE A 125 1.26 -14.76 6.71
C ILE A 125 2.49 -15.61 7.00
N TRP A 126 3.69 -15.06 6.76
CA TRP A 126 4.94 -15.76 6.99
C TRP A 126 5.14 -16.09 8.48
N GLY A 127 4.87 -15.14 9.37
CA GLY A 127 4.91 -15.34 10.81
C GLY A 127 3.92 -16.41 11.29
N PHE A 128 2.72 -16.44 10.72
CA PHE A 128 1.74 -17.48 11.01
C PHE A 128 2.18 -18.86 10.51
N MET A 129 2.73 -18.95 9.30
CA MET A 129 3.23 -20.23 8.74
C MET A 129 4.37 -20.82 9.57
N LEU A 130 5.32 -19.99 10.00
CA LEU A 130 6.39 -20.44 10.89
C LEU A 130 5.85 -20.96 12.23
N ASP A 131 4.89 -20.25 12.84
CA ASP A 131 4.28 -20.66 14.12
C ASP A 131 3.53 -22.01 14.02
N VAL A 132 2.92 -22.31 12.86
CA VAL A 132 2.29 -23.61 12.61
C VAL A 132 3.34 -24.72 12.47
N ILE A 133 4.37 -24.52 11.66
CA ILE A 133 5.41 -25.53 11.39
C ILE A 133 6.17 -25.91 12.67
N PHE A 134 6.55 -24.92 13.50
CA PHE A 134 7.27 -25.18 14.75
C PHE A 134 6.40 -25.80 15.85
N ASN A 135 5.07 -25.61 15.82
CA ASN A 135 4.17 -26.27 16.77
C ASN A 135 3.93 -27.75 16.43
N GLU A 136 3.96 -28.14 15.16
CA GLU A 136 3.77 -29.55 14.76
C GLU A 136 4.93 -30.46 15.19
N GLU A 137 6.18 -29.98 15.21
CA GLU A 137 7.34 -30.75 15.71
C GLU A 137 7.27 -31.07 17.21
N HIS A 138 6.57 -30.25 18.00
CA HIS A 138 6.42 -30.52 19.44
C HIS A 138 5.33 -31.54 19.78
N GLN A 139 4.41 -31.83 18.86
CA GLN A 139 3.34 -32.81 19.10
C GLN A 139 3.74 -34.26 18.80
N THR A 140 4.80 -34.49 18.03
CA THR A 140 5.28 -35.84 17.66
C THR A 140 6.24 -36.48 18.67
N THR A 141 6.70 -35.74 19.69
CA THR A 141 7.67 -36.25 20.68
C THR A 141 7.07 -36.84 21.96
N VAL A 142 5.74 -36.82 22.12
CA VAL A 142 5.08 -37.51 23.24
C VAL A 142 4.30 -38.71 22.71
N PRO A 143 4.85 -39.95 22.77
CA PRO A 143 4.06 -41.12 22.44
C PRO A 143 2.86 -41.23 23.40
N PRO A 144 1.69 -41.72 22.91
CA PRO A 144 0.57 -41.99 23.79
C PRO A 144 1.01 -43.00 24.84
N ILE A 145 0.87 -42.63 26.12
CA ILE A 145 0.95 -43.59 27.21
C ILE A 145 -0.35 -44.39 27.13
N ASP A 146 -0.27 -45.54 26.46
CA ASP A 146 -1.30 -46.57 26.48
C ASP A 146 -1.73 -46.84 27.93
N LYS A 147 -3.04 -46.82 28.14
CA LYS A 147 -3.68 -47.31 29.37
C LYS A 147 -4.34 -48.65 29.11
#